data_AF-A0A368DL98-F1
#
_entry.id   AF-A0A368DL98-F1
#
_cell.length_a   1.000
_cell.length_b   1.000
_cell.length_c   1.000
_cell.angle_alpha   90.00
_cell.angle_beta   90.00
_cell.angle_gamma   90.00
#
_symmetry.space_group_name_H-M   'P 1'
#
loop_
_entity.id
_entity.type
_entity.pdbx_description
1 polymer ?
#
loop_
_entity_poly.entity_id
_entity_poly.type
_entity_poly.pdbx_seq_one_letter_code
_entity_poly.pdbx_strand_id
1 'polypeptide(L)'
;MILVPAIDIINGQCVRLTKGDYGSKKVYNEFPVEVAKAFEGAGLTHVHVVDLDGARAKHIVNAKVLEQIATQTSLQVDFGGGIKTETDLQTAFDCGASQVTLGSVAVIEPELVREWLEKFGAEQLILGADAKNRRIATHGWEQDSGLDVIDFIIEYAQKGFEYVLCTDVAKDGMLAGPSLELYYEILEQLPELSLIASGGVTSMDDIYQCAELGCTAAIIGKAIYENKLSLKELERYQTEQM
;
A
#
# COMPACT_ATOMS: atom_id res chain seq x y z
N MET A 1 2.64 -13.77 -8.53
CA MET A 1 2.48 -12.63 -7.58
C MET A 1 2.10 -11.37 -8.36
N ILE A 2 1.19 -10.55 -7.81
CA ILE A 2 0.74 -9.28 -8.42
C ILE A 2 1.79 -8.18 -8.17
N LEU A 3 2.06 -7.34 -9.18
CA LEU A 3 2.94 -6.18 -9.06
C LEU A 3 2.08 -4.92 -8.90
N VAL A 4 2.27 -4.20 -7.80
CA VAL A 4 1.46 -3.04 -7.44
C VAL A 4 2.34 -1.79 -7.40
N PRO A 5 2.46 -1.03 -8.50
CA PRO A 5 3.19 0.23 -8.47
C PRO A 5 2.50 1.24 -7.53
N ALA A 6 3.28 2.07 -6.84
CA ALA A 6 2.75 3.04 -5.87
C ALA A 6 2.79 4.48 -6.40
N ILE A 7 1.74 5.26 -6.10
CA ILE A 7 1.64 6.70 -6.35
C ILE A 7 1.33 7.39 -5.02
N ASP A 8 2.29 8.15 -4.49
CA ASP A 8 2.06 9.01 -3.33
C ASP A 8 1.65 10.42 -3.81
N ILE A 9 0.63 11.01 -3.19
CA ILE A 9 0.04 12.29 -3.60
C ILE A 9 0.22 13.36 -2.52
N ILE A 10 0.82 14.50 -2.91
CA ILE A 10 0.82 15.75 -2.13
C ILE A 10 0.47 16.91 -3.05
N ASN A 11 -0.47 17.77 -2.66
CA ASN A 11 -1.00 18.90 -3.43
C ASN A 11 -1.45 18.49 -4.85
N GLY A 12 -2.04 17.30 -4.99
CA GLY A 12 -2.45 16.74 -6.27
C GLY A 12 -1.30 16.28 -7.19
N GLN A 13 -0.06 16.28 -6.72
CA GLN A 13 1.13 15.90 -7.48
C GLN A 13 1.66 14.53 -7.05
N CYS A 14 2.28 13.79 -7.96
CA CYS A 14 2.95 12.53 -7.66
C CYS A 14 4.33 12.81 -7.06
N VAL A 15 4.51 12.39 -5.81
CA VAL A 15 5.68 12.68 -5.00
C VAL A 15 6.30 11.42 -4.42
N ARG A 16 7.40 11.60 -3.69
CA ARG A 16 7.90 10.60 -2.74
C ARG A 16 8.51 11.27 -1.54
N LEU A 17 8.37 10.61 -0.41
CA LEU A 17 9.07 10.95 0.83
C LEU A 17 10.18 9.93 1.08
N THR A 18 11.28 10.37 1.70
CA THR A 18 12.30 9.45 2.22
C THR A 18 11.89 9.09 3.65
N LYS A 19 11.61 7.81 3.91
CA LYS A 19 11.13 7.32 5.22
C LYS A 19 9.92 8.09 5.79
N GLY A 20 9.01 8.52 4.92
CA GLY A 20 7.81 9.26 5.33
C GLY A 20 8.05 10.71 5.76
N ASP A 21 9.26 11.24 5.63
CA ASP A 21 9.55 12.64 6.00
C ASP A 21 9.02 13.63 4.95
N TYR A 22 7.97 14.38 5.30
CA TYR A 22 7.37 15.43 4.47
C TYR A 22 8.35 16.55 4.07
N GLY A 23 9.40 16.79 4.87
CA GLY A 23 10.47 17.75 4.55
C GLY A 23 11.36 17.28 3.40
N SER A 24 11.39 15.98 3.13
CA SER A 24 12.21 15.36 2.08
C SER A 24 11.49 15.20 0.73
N LYS A 25 10.32 15.85 0.57
CA LYS A 25 9.46 15.73 -0.60
C LYS A 25 10.21 15.97 -1.91
N LYS A 26 10.17 14.97 -2.80
CA LYS A 26 10.58 15.08 -4.20
C LYS A 26 9.35 14.90 -5.09
N VAL A 27 9.12 15.83 -6.02
CA VAL A 27 8.07 15.70 -7.03
C VAL A 27 8.63 14.91 -8.21
N TYR A 28 7.96 13.82 -8.60
CA TYR A 28 8.34 13.02 -9.77
C TYR A 28 7.52 13.38 -11.00
N ASN A 29 6.24 13.67 -10.80
CA ASN A 29 5.35 14.08 -11.89
C ASN A 29 4.25 14.99 -11.31
N GLU A 30 3.89 16.03 -12.04
CA GLU A 30 2.79 16.93 -11.65
C GLU A 30 1.41 16.31 -11.87
N PHE A 31 1.32 15.24 -12.68
CA PHE A 31 0.07 14.61 -13.11
C PHE A 31 0.04 13.12 -12.74
N PRO A 32 -0.51 12.75 -11.56
CA PRO A 32 -0.63 11.36 -11.12
C PRO A 32 -1.33 10.43 -12.12
N VAL A 33 -2.34 10.94 -12.84
CA VAL A 33 -3.09 10.18 -13.86
C VAL A 33 -2.19 9.72 -15.00
N GLU A 34 -1.23 10.54 -15.43
CA GLU A 34 -0.30 10.17 -16.50
C GLU A 34 0.69 9.09 -16.03
N VAL A 35 1.05 9.10 -14.75
CA VAL A 35 1.84 8.03 -14.13
C VAL A 35 1.04 6.72 -14.09
N ALA A 36 -0.24 6.78 -13.69
CA ALA A 36 -1.13 5.62 -13.69
C ALA A 36 -1.32 5.03 -15.10
N LYS A 37 -1.53 5.87 -16.12
CA LYS A 37 -1.61 5.42 -17.53
C LYS A 37 -0.31 4.77 -18.01
N ALA A 38 0.85 5.24 -17.56
CA ALA A 38 2.13 4.60 -17.88
C ALA A 38 2.25 3.21 -17.25
N PHE A 39 1.74 3.02 -16.02
CA PHE A 39 1.67 1.72 -15.37
C PHE A 39 0.72 0.76 -16.09
N GLU A 40 -0.49 1.21 -16.42
CA GLU A 40 -1.45 0.44 -17.22
C GLU A 40 -0.87 0.06 -18.59
N GLY A 41 -0.21 1.01 -19.27
CA GLY A 41 0.44 0.78 -20.55
C GLY A 41 1.60 -0.23 -20.51
N ALA A 42 2.14 -0.50 -19.31
CA ALA A 42 3.13 -1.55 -19.07
C ALA A 42 2.50 -2.91 -18.69
N GLY A 43 1.18 -3.04 -18.82
CA GLY A 43 0.44 -4.27 -18.51
C GLY A 43 0.19 -4.51 -17.02
N LEU A 44 0.48 -3.52 -16.15
CA LEU A 44 0.15 -3.61 -14.73
C LEU A 44 -1.37 -3.45 -14.56
N THR A 45 -1.93 -4.18 -13.61
CA THR A 45 -3.39 -4.26 -13.41
C THR A 45 -3.86 -3.62 -12.10
N HIS A 46 -2.94 -3.28 -11.21
CA HIS A 46 -3.21 -2.72 -9.89
C HIS A 46 -2.37 -1.45 -9.68
N VAL A 47 -2.80 -0.58 -8.77
CA VAL A 47 -2.01 0.58 -8.33
C VAL A 47 -2.34 0.91 -6.87
N HIS A 48 -1.29 1.14 -6.09
CA HIS A 48 -1.40 1.60 -4.70
C HIS A 48 -1.36 3.13 -4.69
N VAL A 49 -2.42 3.79 -4.25
CA VAL A 49 -2.52 5.26 -4.25
C VAL A 49 -2.62 5.77 -2.82
N VAL A 50 -1.68 6.61 -2.41
CA VAL A 50 -1.63 7.15 -1.04
C VAL A 50 -1.85 8.66 -1.05
N ASP A 51 -2.95 9.10 -0.43
CA ASP A 51 -3.18 10.51 -0.11
C ASP A 51 -2.39 10.92 1.14
N LEU A 52 -1.17 11.42 0.93
CA LEU A 52 -0.32 11.87 2.02
C LEU A 52 -0.81 13.19 2.64
N ASP A 53 -1.51 14.04 1.91
CA ASP A 53 -2.19 15.19 2.51
C ASP A 53 -3.29 14.71 3.44
N GLY A 54 -4.08 13.75 2.98
CA GLY A 54 -5.16 13.17 3.77
C GLY A 54 -4.67 12.43 5.01
N ALA A 55 -3.57 11.68 4.90
CA ALA A 55 -2.91 11.05 6.05
C ALA A 55 -2.58 12.06 7.15
N ARG A 56 -2.13 13.27 6.78
CA ARG A 56 -1.81 14.36 7.71
C ARG A 56 -3.07 15.11 8.18
N ALA A 57 -4.02 15.34 7.29
CA ALA A 57 -5.24 16.10 7.54
C ALA A 57 -6.34 15.29 8.25
N LYS A 58 -6.18 13.96 8.34
CA LYS A 58 -7.11 13.01 8.95
C LYS A 58 -8.51 12.98 8.28
N HIS A 59 -8.54 13.25 6.98
CA HIS A 59 -9.68 13.10 6.07
C HIS A 59 -9.14 13.04 4.64
N ILE A 60 -9.92 12.55 3.67
CA ILE A 60 -9.47 12.53 2.26
C ILE A 60 -9.36 13.96 1.72
N VAL A 61 -8.21 14.31 1.14
CA VAL A 61 -7.94 15.62 0.51
C VAL A 61 -7.92 15.49 -1.01
N ASN A 62 -7.33 14.41 -1.53
CA ASN A 62 -7.07 14.23 -2.96
C ASN A 62 -8.10 13.31 -3.66
N ALA A 63 -9.37 13.32 -3.20
CA ALA A 63 -10.45 12.49 -3.75
C ALA A 63 -10.63 12.63 -5.28
N LYS A 64 -10.47 13.85 -5.80
CA LYS A 64 -10.56 14.11 -7.25
C LYS A 64 -9.44 13.45 -8.05
N VAL A 65 -8.24 13.32 -7.47
CA VAL A 65 -7.12 12.62 -8.13
C VAL A 65 -7.40 11.13 -8.17
N LEU A 66 -7.90 10.55 -7.07
CA LEU A 66 -8.37 9.17 -7.02
C LEU A 66 -9.43 8.91 -8.10
N GLU A 67 -10.48 9.73 -8.16
CA GLU A 67 -11.53 9.63 -9.18
C GLU A 67 -10.97 9.67 -10.61
N GLN A 68 -10.02 10.57 -10.88
CA GLN A 68 -9.41 10.66 -12.19
C GLN A 68 -8.56 9.43 -12.55
N ILE A 69 -7.82 8.86 -11.60
CA ILE A 69 -7.04 7.63 -11.83
C ILE A 69 -8.00 6.46 -12.11
N ALA A 70 -9.01 6.27 -11.28
CA ALA A 70 -9.96 5.17 -11.38
C ALA A 70 -10.84 5.24 -12.65
N THR A 71 -11.19 6.44 -13.11
CA THR A 71 -12.07 6.61 -14.30
C THR A 71 -11.31 6.69 -15.63
N GLN A 72 -10.00 6.99 -15.61
CA GLN A 72 -9.19 7.13 -16.83
C GLN A 72 -8.19 6.00 -17.06
N THR A 73 -8.22 4.97 -16.21
CA THR A 73 -7.46 3.73 -16.35
C THR A 73 -8.36 2.55 -16.00
N SER A 74 -7.93 1.34 -16.33
CA SER A 74 -8.58 0.08 -15.95
C SER A 74 -7.92 -0.56 -14.72
N LEU A 75 -7.04 0.18 -14.04
CA LEU A 75 -6.31 -0.31 -12.88
C LEU A 75 -7.24 -0.53 -11.70
N GLN A 76 -7.06 -1.64 -10.99
CA GLN A 76 -7.64 -1.82 -9.66
C GLN A 76 -6.89 -0.91 -8.69
N VAL A 77 -7.59 0.10 -8.18
CA VAL A 77 -6.98 1.08 -7.28
C VAL A 77 -7.17 0.59 -5.85
N ASP A 78 -6.08 0.32 -5.16
CA ASP A 78 -6.10 0.30 -3.71
C ASP A 78 -5.76 1.73 -3.21
N PHE A 79 -6.54 2.24 -2.26
CA PHE A 79 -6.41 3.62 -1.79
C PHE A 79 -6.13 3.69 -0.30
N GLY A 80 -5.18 4.52 0.11
CA GLY A 80 -4.86 4.79 1.50
C GLY A 80 -4.64 6.27 1.78
N GLY A 81 -4.68 6.64 3.07
CA GLY A 81 -4.41 8.00 3.53
C GLY A 81 -5.66 8.79 3.91
N GLY A 82 -5.76 9.17 5.18
CA GLY A 82 -6.83 10.05 5.67
C GLY A 82 -8.15 9.37 6.04
N ILE A 83 -8.29 8.05 5.90
CA ILE A 83 -9.52 7.34 6.29
C ILE A 83 -9.68 7.36 7.82
N LYS A 84 -10.74 8.02 8.31
CA LYS A 84 -11.08 8.09 9.75
C LYS A 84 -12.54 7.81 10.04
N THR A 85 -13.41 8.00 9.07
CA THR A 85 -14.85 7.86 9.21
C THR A 85 -15.40 6.95 8.13
N GLU A 86 -16.61 6.44 8.35
CA GLU A 86 -17.33 5.70 7.31
C GLU A 86 -17.57 6.57 6.07
N THR A 87 -17.78 7.88 6.25
CA THR A 87 -17.91 8.83 5.13
C THR A 87 -16.65 8.90 4.29
N ASP A 88 -15.46 8.87 4.89
CA ASP A 88 -14.20 8.82 4.14
C ASP A 88 -14.12 7.53 3.32
N LEU A 89 -14.45 6.40 3.95
CA LEU A 89 -14.42 5.09 3.32
C LEU A 89 -15.40 5.02 2.12
N GLN A 90 -16.63 5.49 2.30
CA GLN A 90 -17.62 5.61 1.23
C GLN A 90 -17.15 6.55 0.12
N THR A 91 -16.52 7.68 0.48
CA THR A 91 -15.98 8.63 -0.51
C THR A 91 -14.89 7.97 -1.35
N ALA A 92 -14.00 7.18 -0.76
CA ALA A 92 -12.97 6.46 -1.51
C ALA A 92 -13.57 5.48 -2.52
N PHE A 93 -14.57 4.69 -2.10
CA PHE A 93 -15.27 3.75 -2.98
C PHE A 93 -16.08 4.47 -4.08
N ASP A 94 -16.78 5.57 -3.74
CA ASP A 94 -17.54 6.38 -4.70
C ASP A 94 -16.62 7.02 -5.76
N CYS A 95 -15.38 7.35 -5.38
CA CYS A 95 -14.33 7.79 -6.30
C CYS A 95 -13.66 6.64 -7.07
N GLY A 96 -14.10 5.40 -6.90
CA GLY A 96 -13.64 4.26 -7.70
C GLY A 96 -12.44 3.51 -7.15
N ALA A 97 -12.11 3.65 -5.86
CA ALA A 97 -11.21 2.69 -5.21
C ALA A 97 -11.83 1.29 -5.24
N SER A 98 -11.06 0.29 -5.64
CA SER A 98 -11.44 -1.13 -5.55
C SER A 98 -11.25 -1.68 -4.14
N GLN A 99 -10.20 -1.19 -3.46
CA GLN A 99 -9.88 -1.57 -2.09
C GLN A 99 -9.43 -0.33 -1.29
N VAL A 100 -9.61 -0.35 0.02
CA VAL A 100 -9.15 0.73 0.91
C VAL A 100 -8.25 0.19 2.01
N THR A 101 -7.07 0.79 2.15
CA THR A 101 -6.07 0.44 3.16
C THR A 101 -6.34 1.18 4.48
N LEU A 102 -6.56 0.41 5.55
CA LEU A 102 -6.84 0.87 6.90
C LEU A 102 -5.61 0.69 7.79
N GLY A 103 -4.80 1.74 7.91
CA GLY A 103 -3.61 1.75 8.78
C GLY A 103 -3.94 2.21 10.21
N SER A 104 -3.62 3.47 10.53
CA SER A 104 -3.73 3.98 11.92
C SER A 104 -5.13 3.85 12.55
N VAL A 105 -6.20 3.81 11.76
CA VAL A 105 -7.57 3.64 12.30
C VAL A 105 -7.78 2.25 12.90
N ALA A 106 -7.12 1.21 12.37
CA ALA A 106 -7.18 -0.13 12.94
C ALA A 106 -6.54 -0.18 14.35
N VAL A 107 -5.51 0.64 14.60
CA VAL A 107 -4.92 0.71 15.95
C VAL A 107 -5.78 1.54 16.91
N ILE A 108 -6.35 2.65 16.44
CA ILE A 108 -7.00 3.64 17.31
C ILE A 108 -8.46 3.26 17.59
N GLU A 109 -9.18 2.74 16.59
CA GLU A 109 -10.61 2.44 16.63
C GLU A 109 -10.88 1.01 16.13
N PRO A 110 -10.38 -0.04 16.82
CA PRO A 110 -10.45 -1.41 16.33
C PRO A 110 -11.89 -1.94 16.15
N GLU A 111 -12.82 -1.51 17.00
CA GLU A 111 -14.24 -1.87 16.88
C GLU A 111 -14.90 -1.24 15.65
N LEU A 112 -14.56 0.01 15.33
CA LEU A 112 -15.05 0.68 14.13
C LEU A 112 -14.57 -0.04 12.86
N VAL A 113 -13.31 -0.48 12.85
CA VAL A 113 -12.78 -1.27 11.73
C VAL A 113 -13.47 -2.62 11.60
N ARG A 114 -13.83 -3.26 12.72
CA ARG A 114 -14.63 -4.50 12.72
C ARG A 114 -16.01 -4.26 12.10
N GLU A 115 -16.68 -3.17 12.46
CA GLU A 115 -17.97 -2.77 11.86
C GLU A 115 -17.86 -2.53 10.36
N TRP A 116 -16.78 -1.89 9.91
CA TRP A 116 -16.53 -1.70 8.48
C TRP A 116 -16.26 -3.01 7.76
N LEU A 117 -15.51 -3.93 8.36
CA LEU A 117 -15.27 -5.25 7.79
C LEU A 117 -16.59 -6.01 7.57
N GLU A 118 -17.50 -5.99 8.54
CA GLU A 118 -18.83 -6.63 8.42
C GLU A 118 -19.70 -5.97 7.34
N LYS A 119 -19.55 -4.66 7.14
CA LYS A 119 -20.40 -3.87 6.23
C LYS A 119 -19.91 -3.86 4.79
N PHE A 120 -18.61 -3.70 4.58
CA PHE A 120 -17.99 -3.55 3.26
C PHE A 120 -17.39 -4.85 2.73
N GLY A 121 -17.12 -5.83 3.59
CA GLY A 121 -16.52 -7.10 3.20
C GLY A 121 -14.99 -7.08 3.23
N ALA A 122 -14.41 -8.26 3.47
CA ALA A 122 -12.96 -8.44 3.58
C ALA A 122 -12.22 -8.24 2.26
N GLU A 123 -12.91 -8.45 1.14
CA GLU A 123 -12.38 -8.30 -0.20
C GLU A 123 -12.12 -6.83 -0.59
N GLN A 124 -12.78 -5.87 0.08
CA GLN A 124 -12.66 -4.44 -0.20
C GLN A 124 -11.73 -3.72 0.79
N LEU A 125 -11.27 -4.38 1.85
CA LEU A 125 -10.47 -3.74 2.91
C LEU A 125 -9.11 -4.41 3.05
N ILE A 126 -8.07 -3.58 3.12
CA ILE A 126 -6.69 -4.02 3.37
C ILE A 126 -6.29 -3.52 4.75
N LEU A 127 -5.77 -4.41 5.60
CA LEU A 127 -5.15 -4.00 6.86
C LEU A 127 -3.77 -3.40 6.57
N GLY A 128 -3.57 -2.13 6.91
CA GLY A 128 -2.25 -1.49 6.85
C GLY A 128 -1.43 -1.78 8.11
N ALA A 129 -0.37 -2.57 7.98
CA ALA A 129 0.53 -2.95 9.05
C ALA A 129 1.94 -2.35 8.82
N ASP A 130 2.05 -1.04 9.05
CA ASP A 130 3.33 -0.34 8.97
C ASP A 130 4.13 -0.59 10.25
N ALA A 131 5.27 -1.25 10.13
CA ALA A 131 6.10 -1.67 11.26
C ALA A 131 7.45 -0.96 11.28
N LYS A 132 7.86 -0.52 12.48
CA LYS A 132 9.20 -0.01 12.76
C LYS A 132 9.75 -0.78 13.96
N ASN A 133 10.85 -1.51 13.77
CA ASN A 133 11.39 -2.41 14.78
C ASN A 133 10.33 -3.40 15.30
N ARG A 134 9.58 -4.03 14.39
CA ARG A 134 8.44 -4.93 14.65
C ARG A 134 7.24 -4.32 15.38
N ARG A 135 7.25 -3.01 15.66
CA ARG A 135 6.12 -2.35 16.32
C ARG A 135 5.30 -1.56 15.33
N ILE A 136 3.96 -1.64 15.44
CA ILE A 136 3.06 -0.90 14.56
C ILE A 136 3.24 0.60 14.78
N ALA A 137 3.56 1.31 13.69
CA ALA A 137 3.71 2.75 13.64
C ALA A 137 2.41 3.39 13.10
N THR A 138 1.96 4.46 13.73
CA THR A 138 0.73 5.18 13.35
C THR A 138 1.02 6.65 13.07
N HIS A 139 0.01 7.39 12.60
CA HIS A 139 0.10 8.83 12.33
C HIS A 139 1.23 9.19 11.37
N GLY A 140 1.29 8.52 10.21
CA GLY A 140 2.37 8.74 9.24
C GLY A 140 3.74 8.33 9.78
N TRP A 141 3.78 7.25 10.57
CA TRP A 141 4.97 6.65 11.18
C TRP A 141 5.62 7.46 12.32
N GLU A 142 4.95 8.51 12.80
CA GLU A 142 5.44 9.34 13.90
C GLU A 142 5.19 8.73 15.28
N GLN A 143 4.16 7.90 15.43
CA GLN A 143 3.73 7.39 16.73
C GLN A 143 3.92 5.89 16.89
N ASP A 144 4.58 5.56 17.99
CA ASP A 144 4.75 4.23 18.56
C ASP A 144 3.46 3.60 19.14
N SER A 145 2.77 2.63 18.52
CA SER A 145 1.58 2.02 19.17
C SER A 145 1.92 1.05 20.32
N GLY A 146 3.13 0.48 20.33
CA GLY A 146 3.53 -0.56 21.27
C GLY A 146 3.08 -1.97 20.92
N LEU A 147 2.26 -2.15 19.87
CA LEU A 147 1.79 -3.45 19.41
C LEU A 147 2.84 -4.14 18.52
N ASP A 148 3.11 -5.42 18.75
CA ASP A 148 3.92 -6.22 17.81
C ASP A 148 3.13 -6.44 16.51
N VAL A 149 3.82 -6.32 15.38
CA VAL A 149 3.23 -6.39 14.04
C VAL A 149 2.60 -7.76 13.76
N ILE A 150 3.20 -8.85 14.22
CA ILE A 150 2.69 -10.20 13.95
C ILE A 150 1.44 -10.46 14.78
N ASP A 151 1.49 -10.16 16.08
CA ASP A 151 0.34 -10.30 16.97
C ASP A 151 -0.85 -9.46 16.47
N PHE A 152 -0.57 -8.23 16.03
CA PHE A 152 -1.57 -7.34 15.44
C PHE A 152 -2.21 -7.94 14.18
N ILE A 153 -1.41 -8.48 13.26
CA ILE A 153 -1.90 -9.11 12.03
C ILE A 153 -2.74 -10.36 12.35
N ILE A 154 -2.28 -11.22 13.27
CA ILE A 154 -3.01 -12.42 13.70
C ILE A 154 -4.37 -12.05 14.27
N GLU A 155 -4.44 -11.03 15.13
CA GLU A 155 -5.70 -10.58 15.72
C GLU A 155 -6.71 -10.14 14.64
N TYR A 156 -6.25 -9.39 13.64
CA TYR A 156 -7.12 -8.92 12.56
C TYR A 156 -7.49 -10.01 11.56
N ALA A 157 -6.59 -10.94 11.27
CA ALA A 157 -6.90 -12.12 10.46
C ALA A 157 -8.01 -12.96 11.12
N GLN A 158 -7.96 -13.14 12.45
CA GLN A 158 -9.02 -13.82 13.21
C GLN A 158 -10.37 -13.09 13.17
N LYS A 159 -10.36 -11.76 12.98
CA LYS A 159 -11.57 -10.95 12.79
C LYS A 159 -12.13 -11.05 11.36
N GLY A 160 -11.39 -11.67 10.44
CA GLY A 160 -11.82 -11.91 9.06
C GLY A 160 -11.12 -11.06 8.01
N PHE A 161 -10.05 -10.32 8.34
CA PHE A 161 -9.24 -9.67 7.30
C PHE A 161 -8.50 -10.73 6.47
N GLU A 162 -8.58 -10.58 5.15
CA GLU A 162 -7.91 -11.48 4.20
C GLU A 162 -6.65 -10.83 3.61
N TYR A 163 -6.64 -9.50 3.46
CA TYR A 163 -5.55 -8.75 2.85
C TYR A 163 -4.79 -7.90 3.88
N VAL A 164 -3.47 -8.03 3.88
CA VAL A 164 -2.58 -7.27 4.75
C VAL A 164 -1.47 -6.66 3.94
N LEU A 165 -1.34 -5.34 3.99
CA LEU A 165 -0.19 -4.60 3.49
C LEU A 165 0.78 -4.38 4.63
N CYS A 166 1.92 -5.06 4.60
CA CYS A 166 2.94 -4.93 5.64
C CYS A 166 4.14 -4.14 5.13
N THR A 167 4.36 -2.95 5.70
CA THR A 167 5.49 -2.08 5.37
C THR A 167 6.55 -2.13 6.46
N ASP A 168 7.80 -2.46 6.11
CA ASP A 168 8.92 -2.15 6.99
C ASP A 168 9.39 -0.71 6.77
N VAL A 169 9.01 0.17 7.69
CA VAL A 169 9.29 1.60 7.64
C VAL A 169 10.81 1.88 7.60
N ALA A 170 11.64 1.01 8.17
CA ALA A 170 13.09 1.21 8.15
C ALA A 170 13.68 0.99 6.75
N LYS A 171 13.03 0.17 5.92
CA LYS A 171 13.44 -0.13 4.55
C LYS A 171 12.72 0.70 3.50
N ASP A 172 11.57 1.30 3.84
CA ASP A 172 10.81 2.09 2.87
C ASP A 172 11.60 3.29 2.33
N GLY A 173 11.61 3.41 0.99
CA GLY A 173 12.38 4.44 0.28
C GLY A 173 13.90 4.35 0.42
N MET A 174 14.45 3.32 1.08
CA MET A 174 15.89 3.15 1.30
C MET A 174 16.61 2.39 0.21
N LEU A 175 15.86 1.67 -0.63
CA LEU A 175 16.40 0.76 -1.63
C LEU A 175 17.38 -0.26 -1.01
N ALA A 176 16.92 -0.97 0.01
CA ALA A 176 17.72 -1.91 0.81
C ALA A 176 17.20 -3.36 0.76
N GLY A 177 16.29 -3.66 -0.17
CA GLY A 177 15.57 -4.93 -0.27
C GLY A 177 14.34 -5.00 0.66
N PRO A 178 13.39 -5.90 0.39
CA PRO A 178 12.20 -6.13 1.22
C PRO A 178 12.53 -6.78 2.56
N SER A 179 11.55 -6.83 3.47
CA SER A 179 11.68 -7.48 4.78
C SER A 179 11.26 -8.94 4.74
N LEU A 180 11.99 -9.73 3.94
CA LEU A 180 11.71 -11.17 3.71
C LEU A 180 11.58 -11.98 5.01
N GLU A 181 12.41 -11.72 6.01
CA GLU A 181 12.33 -12.40 7.31
C GLU A 181 10.99 -12.11 8.02
N LEU A 182 10.56 -10.84 8.04
CA LEU A 182 9.27 -10.46 8.61
C LEU A 182 8.10 -11.11 7.85
N TYR A 183 8.16 -11.10 6.52
CA TYR A 183 7.10 -11.70 5.70
C TYR A 183 7.05 -13.23 5.87
N TYR A 184 8.21 -13.88 6.03
CA TYR A 184 8.29 -15.30 6.33
C TYR A 184 7.58 -15.63 7.64
N GLU A 185 7.90 -14.90 8.70
CA GLU A 185 7.27 -15.11 10.01
C GLU A 185 5.75 -14.91 9.97
N ILE A 186 5.26 -13.92 9.22
CA ILE A 186 3.82 -13.68 9.05
C ILE A 186 3.16 -14.87 8.33
N LEU A 187 3.71 -15.30 7.20
CA LEU A 187 3.15 -16.38 6.38
C LEU A 187 3.29 -17.76 7.04
N GLU A 188 4.29 -17.96 7.91
CA GLU A 188 4.40 -19.16 8.73
C GLU A 188 3.21 -19.30 9.69
N GLN A 189 2.75 -18.20 10.27
CA GLN A 189 1.61 -18.20 11.19
C GLN A 189 0.26 -18.20 10.44
N LEU A 190 0.20 -17.54 9.27
CA LEU A 190 -1.03 -17.30 8.51
C LEU A 190 -0.82 -17.63 7.02
N PRO A 191 -0.74 -18.91 6.63
CA PRO A 191 -0.39 -19.31 5.26
C PRO A 191 -1.44 -18.95 4.22
N GLU A 192 -2.69 -18.75 4.62
CA GLU A 192 -3.81 -18.37 3.74
C GLU A 192 -3.98 -16.84 3.61
N LEU A 193 -3.18 -16.06 4.33
CA LEU A 193 -3.28 -14.60 4.32
C LEU A 193 -2.77 -14.04 2.99
N SER A 194 -3.53 -13.13 2.38
CA SER A 194 -3.06 -12.37 1.23
C SER A 194 -2.12 -11.26 1.66
N LEU A 195 -0.85 -11.62 1.87
CA LEU A 195 0.20 -10.68 2.27
C LEU A 195 0.70 -9.88 1.06
N ILE A 196 0.65 -8.56 1.20
CA ILE A 196 1.17 -7.57 0.26
C ILE A 196 2.48 -7.02 0.84
N ALA A 197 3.60 -7.38 0.21
CA ALA A 197 4.91 -6.90 0.60
C ALA A 197 5.07 -5.41 0.27
N SER A 198 5.41 -4.59 1.26
CA SER A 198 5.64 -3.16 1.07
C SER A 198 6.95 -2.70 1.72
N GLY A 199 7.64 -1.79 1.03
CA GLY A 199 8.89 -1.20 1.49
C GLY A 199 10.15 -1.95 1.03
N GLY A 200 11.10 -1.19 0.50
CA GLY A 200 12.47 -1.67 0.27
C GLY A 200 12.75 -2.38 -1.05
N VAL A 201 11.75 -2.78 -1.85
CA VAL A 201 11.96 -3.38 -3.18
C VAL A 201 12.90 -2.53 -4.05
N THR A 202 13.90 -3.17 -4.68
CA THR A 202 14.93 -2.52 -5.50
C THR A 202 15.15 -3.15 -6.86
N SER A 203 14.85 -4.43 -7.01
CA SER A 203 15.26 -5.25 -8.14
C SER A 203 14.22 -6.33 -8.45
N MET A 204 14.37 -6.98 -9.61
CA MET A 204 13.53 -8.13 -9.96
C MET A 204 13.79 -9.32 -9.05
N ASP A 205 15.02 -9.47 -8.55
CA ASP A 205 15.36 -10.53 -7.60
C ASP A 205 14.57 -10.40 -6.30
N ASP A 206 14.39 -9.18 -5.79
CA ASP A 206 13.51 -8.93 -4.63
C ASP A 206 12.06 -9.37 -4.90
N ILE A 207 11.56 -9.13 -6.12
CA ILE A 207 10.21 -9.52 -6.53
C ILE A 207 10.09 -11.04 -6.58
N TYR A 208 11.08 -11.73 -7.18
CA TYR A 208 11.10 -13.19 -7.22
C TYR A 208 11.17 -13.80 -5.81
N GLN A 209 11.98 -13.24 -4.91
CA GLN A 209 12.07 -13.69 -3.52
C GLN A 209 10.75 -13.51 -2.77
N CYS A 210 10.06 -12.37 -2.92
CA CYS A 210 8.73 -12.18 -2.34
C CYS A 210 7.71 -13.18 -2.90
N ALA A 211 7.76 -13.47 -4.21
CA ALA A 211 6.87 -14.43 -4.85
C ALA A 211 7.14 -15.88 -4.38
N GLU A 212 8.41 -16.28 -4.29
CA GLU A 212 8.82 -17.60 -3.78
C GLU A 212 8.41 -17.80 -2.32
N LEU A 213 8.46 -16.74 -1.53
CA LEU A 213 8.04 -16.76 -0.14
C LEU A 213 6.52 -16.95 0.04
N GLY A 214 5.73 -16.62 -0.97
CA GLY A 214 4.27 -16.73 -0.95
C GLY A 214 3.52 -15.41 -0.79
N CYS A 215 4.18 -14.26 -0.93
CA CYS A 215 3.46 -12.98 -0.96
C CYS A 215 2.50 -12.93 -2.17
N THR A 216 1.27 -12.50 -1.94
CA THR A 216 0.24 -12.36 -2.98
C THR A 216 0.58 -11.21 -3.92
N ALA A 217 1.12 -10.12 -3.38
CA ALA A 217 1.50 -8.94 -4.13
C ALA A 217 2.74 -8.25 -3.56
N ALA A 218 3.37 -7.39 -4.34
CA ALA A 218 4.45 -6.51 -3.89
C ALA A 218 4.23 -5.07 -4.38
N ILE A 219 4.34 -4.12 -3.45
CA ILE A 219 4.29 -2.69 -3.72
C ILE A 219 5.64 -2.19 -4.19
N ILE A 220 5.66 -1.51 -5.33
CA ILE A 220 6.86 -0.98 -5.97
C ILE A 220 6.74 0.53 -6.14
N GLY A 221 7.37 1.29 -5.24
CA GLY A 221 7.40 2.75 -5.30
C GLY A 221 8.70 3.28 -5.91
N LYS A 222 9.60 3.74 -5.04
CA LYS A 222 10.82 4.48 -5.40
C LYS A 222 11.71 3.80 -6.46
N ALA A 223 11.74 2.47 -6.51
CA ALA A 223 12.57 1.74 -7.49
C ALA A 223 12.19 2.03 -8.95
N ILE A 224 10.90 2.23 -9.24
CA ILE A 224 10.44 2.62 -10.58
C ILE A 224 10.91 4.04 -10.89
N TYR A 225 10.65 4.98 -9.98
CA TYR A 225 10.94 6.39 -10.19
C TYR A 225 12.44 6.74 -10.27
N GLU A 226 13.30 5.96 -9.62
CA GLU A 226 14.76 6.12 -9.65
C GLU A 226 15.41 5.20 -10.71
N ASN A 227 14.63 4.64 -11.65
CA ASN A 227 15.08 3.77 -12.74
C ASN A 227 15.92 2.55 -12.28
N LYS A 228 15.64 2.04 -11.08
CA LYS A 228 16.21 0.77 -10.59
C LYS A 228 15.46 -0.43 -11.15
N LEU A 229 14.17 -0.26 -11.36
CA LEU A 229 13.29 -1.18 -12.06
C LEU A 229 12.62 -0.42 -13.20
N SER A 230 12.80 -0.90 -14.42
CA SER A 230 12.12 -0.34 -15.58
C SER A 230 10.72 -0.94 -15.74
N LEU A 231 9.78 -0.16 -16.28
CA LEU A 231 8.44 -0.67 -16.61
C LEU A 231 8.48 -1.87 -17.56
N LYS A 232 9.49 -1.93 -18.44
CA LYS A 232 9.70 -3.05 -19.35
C LYS A 232 10.08 -4.35 -18.63
N GLU A 233 10.83 -4.27 -17.54
CA GLU A 233 11.14 -5.45 -16.71
C GLU A 233 9.87 -5.95 -16.01
N LEU A 234 9.03 -5.04 -15.51
CA LEU A 234 7.76 -5.38 -14.87
C LEU A 234 6.76 -5.99 -15.88
N GLU A 235 6.65 -5.40 -17.08
CA GLU A 235 5.84 -5.90 -18.20
C GLU A 235 6.25 -7.33 -18.58
N ARG A 236 7.56 -7.57 -18.69
CA ARG A 236 8.10 -8.90 -19.01
C ARG A 236 7.72 -9.92 -17.94
N TYR A 237 7.86 -9.55 -16.66
CA TYR A 237 7.46 -10.42 -15.56
C TYR A 237 5.96 -10.80 -15.64
N GLN A 238 5.08 -9.84 -15.91
CA GLN A 238 3.64 -10.12 -16.08
C GLN A 238 3.38 -11.11 -17.22
N THR A 239 4.06 -10.93 -18.35
CA THR A 239 3.89 -11.80 -19.53
C THR A 239 4.40 -13.22 -19.28
N GLU A 240 5.46 -13.40 -18.49
CA GLU A 240 6.01 -14.73 -18.15
C GLU A 240 5.13 -15.54 -17.19
N GLN A 241 4.17 -14.89 -16.52
CA GLN A 241 3.26 -15.51 -15.55
C GLN A 241 1.89 -15.89 -16.14
N MET A 242 1.61 -15.49 -17.39
CA MET A 242 0.39 -15.84 -18.14
C MET A 242 0.55 -17.15 -18.93
#